data_AF-T1I6V2-F1
#
_entry.id   AF-T1I6V2-F1
#
_cell.length_a   1.000
_cell.length_b   1.000
_cell.length_c   1.000
_cell.angle_alpha   90.00
_cell.angle_beta   90.00
_cell.angle_gamma   90.00
#
_symmetry.space_group_name_H-M   'P 1'
#
loop_
_entity.id
_entity.type
_entity.pdbx_description
1 polymer ?
#
loop_
_entity_poly.entity_id
_entity_poly.type
_entity_poly.pdbx_seq_one_letter_code
_entity_poly.pdbx_strand_id
1 'polypeptide(L)'
;MKTFLFVGVLVTFAIVYANGNLQCKLPPAQIPTEWITMVDTCTRKMKNQIAEEVQAAITYMAMGAHFSRDMINRPGFAKMFFEAASEERQHAIKLIEYLLMRGEC
;
A
#
# COMPACT_ATOMS: atom_id res chain seq x y z
N MET A 1 -26.19 -9.13 -52.11
CA MET A 1 -25.29 -9.73 -51.09
C MET A 1 -24.28 -8.74 -50.51
N LYS A 2 -23.56 -7.95 -51.32
CA LYS A 2 -22.53 -7.00 -50.84
C LYS A 2 -23.08 -5.86 -49.95
N THR A 3 -24.28 -5.34 -50.23
CA THR A 3 -24.93 -4.28 -49.45
C THR A 3 -25.37 -4.73 -48.05
N PHE A 4 -25.89 -5.95 -47.91
CA PHE A 4 -26.25 -6.51 -46.60
C PHE A 4 -25.03 -6.77 -45.70
N LEU A 5 -23.90 -7.13 -46.31
CA LEU A 5 -22.62 -7.33 -45.61
C LEU A 5 -22.08 -6.00 -45.05
N PHE A 6 -22.17 -4.91 -45.82
CA PHE A 6 -21.76 -3.58 -45.37
C PHE A 6 -22.63 -3.04 -44.23
N VAL A 7 -23.95 -3.23 -44.30
CA VAL A 7 -24.87 -2.83 -43.23
C VAL A 7 -24.61 -3.66 -41.96
N GLY A 8 -24.37 -4.96 -42.09
CA GLY A 8 -24.01 -5.83 -40.97
C GLY A 8 -22.72 -5.38 -40.26
N VAL A 9 -21.67 -5.04 -41.01
CA VAL A 9 -20.40 -4.55 -40.45
C VAL A 9 -20.60 -3.21 -39.72
N LEU A 10 -21.34 -2.26 -40.31
CA LEU A 10 -21.61 -0.96 -39.69
C LEU A 10 -22.41 -1.08 -38.38
N VAL A 11 -23.40 -1.98 -38.34
CA VAL A 11 -24.21 -2.23 -37.14
C VAL A 11 -23.37 -2.88 -36.04
N THR A 12 -22.52 -3.85 -36.37
CA THR A 12 -21.60 -4.46 -35.38
C THR A 12 -20.58 -3.46 -34.85
N PHE A 13 -20.07 -2.55 -35.70
CA PHE A 13 -19.18 -1.49 -35.28
C PHE A 13 -19.89 -0.55 -34.29
N ALA A 14 -21.11 -0.10 -34.60
CA ALA A 14 -21.89 0.78 -33.71
C ALA A 14 -22.18 0.16 -32.33
N ILE A 15 -22.46 -1.15 -32.27
CA ILE A 15 -22.66 -1.86 -30.99
C ILE A 15 -21.37 -1.91 -30.16
N VAL A 16 -20.20 -2.02 -30.79
CA VAL A 16 -18.90 -1.98 -30.10
C VAL A 16 -18.62 -0.57 -29.55
N TYR A 17 -18.94 0.51 -30.27
CA TYR A 17 -18.81 1.88 -29.76
C TYR A 17 -19.77 2.22 -28.62
N ALA A 18 -20.98 1.64 -28.61
CA ALA A 18 -21.96 1.86 -27.54
C ALA A 18 -21.53 1.27 -26.17
N ASN A 19 -20.58 0.32 -26.17
CA ASN A 19 -20.00 -0.24 -24.94
C ASN A 19 -18.78 0.54 -24.42
N GLY A 20 -18.45 1.68 -25.05
CA GLY A 20 -17.17 2.37 -24.88
C GLY A 20 -16.99 3.24 -23.64
N ASN A 21 -17.73 3.07 -22.53
CA ASN A 21 -17.53 3.92 -21.34
C ASN A 21 -17.90 3.27 -19.99
N LEU A 22 -17.53 2.01 -19.75
CA LEU A 22 -17.43 1.52 -18.37
C LEU A 22 -16.18 2.10 -17.70
N GLN A 23 -16.29 3.29 -17.09
CA GLN A 23 -15.24 3.81 -16.22
C GLN A 23 -15.46 3.29 -14.80
N CYS A 24 -14.57 2.42 -14.33
CA CYS A 24 -14.61 1.85 -12.97
C CYS A 24 -14.09 2.80 -11.89
N LYS A 25 -13.64 4.01 -12.27
CA LYS A 25 -13.11 5.03 -11.36
C LYS A 25 -13.86 6.33 -11.57
N LEU A 26 -14.24 6.97 -10.47
CA LEU A 26 -14.75 8.33 -10.51
C LEU A 26 -13.59 9.29 -10.85
N PRO A 27 -13.87 10.41 -11.56
CA PRO A 27 -12.87 11.46 -11.74
C PRO A 27 -12.46 12.05 -10.39
N PRO A 28 -11.20 12.48 -10.21
CA PRO A 28 -10.75 13.09 -8.96
C PRO A 28 -11.46 14.44 -8.72
N ALA A 29 -11.77 14.72 -7.46
CA ALA A 29 -12.30 16.03 -7.06
C ALA A 29 -11.19 17.09 -7.06
N GLN A 30 -11.57 18.34 -7.35
CA GLN A 30 -10.67 19.49 -7.24
C GLN A 30 -10.74 20.04 -5.81
N ILE A 31 -9.67 19.85 -5.04
CA ILE A 31 -9.55 20.25 -3.63
C ILE A 31 -8.29 21.12 -3.49
N PRO A 32 -8.29 22.18 -2.66
CA PRO A 32 -7.09 22.96 -2.39
C PRO A 32 -5.94 22.09 -1.85
N THR A 33 -4.71 22.30 -2.35
CA THR A 33 -3.52 21.50 -2.01
C THR A 33 -2.44 22.31 -1.29
N GLU A 34 -2.68 23.59 -1.01
CA GLU A 34 -1.72 24.51 -0.40
C GLU A 34 -1.32 24.10 1.03
N TRP A 35 -2.12 23.25 1.69
CA TRP A 35 -1.85 22.69 3.01
C TRP A 35 -0.82 21.54 2.99
N ILE A 36 -0.60 20.92 1.83
CA ILE A 36 0.38 19.85 1.64
C ILE A 36 1.77 20.49 1.53
N THR A 37 2.53 20.42 2.62
CA THR A 37 3.69 21.30 2.86
C THR A 37 4.98 20.55 3.19
N MET A 38 4.97 19.21 3.18
CA MET A 38 6.19 18.46 3.42
C MET A 38 7.17 18.60 2.25
N VAL A 39 8.47 18.67 2.57
CA VAL A 39 9.53 18.76 1.56
C VAL A 39 10.00 17.36 1.17
N ASP A 40 10.32 17.16 -0.11
CA ASP A 40 10.68 15.84 -0.69
C ASP A 40 11.76 15.10 0.10
N THR A 41 12.81 15.81 0.53
CA THR A 41 13.91 15.21 1.29
C THR A 41 13.46 14.66 2.65
N CYS A 42 12.48 15.30 3.29
CA CYS A 42 11.88 14.86 4.54
C CYS A 42 10.93 13.68 4.31
N THR A 43 10.03 13.80 3.34
CA THR A 43 9.07 12.75 2.98
C THR A 43 9.79 11.44 2.62
N ARG A 44 10.86 11.51 1.83
CA ARG A 44 11.68 10.34 1.49
C ARG A 44 12.36 9.71 2.70
N LYS A 45 12.91 10.52 3.62
CA LYS A 45 13.51 10.00 4.86
C LYS A 45 12.48 9.30 5.74
N MET A 46 11.27 9.83 5.85
CA MET A 46 10.18 9.19 6.57
C MET A 46 9.76 7.86 5.94
N LYS A 47 9.65 7.79 4.61
CA LYS A 47 9.37 6.54 3.88
C LYS A 47 10.47 5.49 4.10
N ASN A 48 11.73 5.91 4.09
CA ASN A 48 12.84 5.01 4.41
C ASN A 48 12.76 4.54 5.86
N GLN A 49 12.45 5.43 6.82
CA GLN A 49 12.28 5.06 8.21
C GLN A 49 11.18 4.02 8.40
N ILE A 50 10.04 4.17 7.71
CA ILE A 50 8.96 3.15 7.72
C ILE A 50 9.50 1.77 7.29
N ALA A 51 10.34 1.72 6.26
CA ALA A 51 10.96 0.46 5.82
C ALA A 51 11.89 -0.12 6.89
N GLU A 52 12.68 0.72 7.56
CA GLU A 52 13.54 0.30 8.67
C GLU A 52 12.73 -0.26 9.85
N GLU A 53 11.63 0.40 10.24
CA GLU A 53 10.76 -0.09 11.33
C GLU A 53 10.11 -1.44 10.98
N VAL A 54 9.67 -1.63 9.73
CA VAL A 54 9.11 -2.91 9.27
C VAL A 54 10.18 -3.99 9.24
N GLN A 55 11.40 -3.66 8.79
CA GLN A 55 12.52 -4.58 8.80
C GLN A 55 12.91 -4.99 10.22
N ALA A 56 12.93 -4.04 11.16
CA ALA A 56 13.18 -4.30 12.58
C ALA A 56 12.08 -5.21 13.16
N ALA A 57 10.80 -4.94 12.86
CA ALA A 57 9.69 -5.77 13.30
C ALA A 57 9.83 -7.24 12.84
N ILE A 58 10.15 -7.47 11.56
CA ILE A 58 10.35 -8.82 11.01
C ILE A 58 11.60 -9.48 11.62
N THR A 59 12.66 -8.71 11.86
CA THR A 59 13.89 -9.21 12.47
C THR A 59 13.62 -9.69 13.90
N TYR A 60 12.96 -8.88 14.72
CA TYR A 60 12.57 -9.28 16.08
C TYR A 60 11.59 -10.45 16.09
N MET A 61 10.68 -10.53 15.12
CA MET A 61 9.81 -11.69 14.98
C MET A 61 10.60 -12.99 14.73
N ALA A 62 11.62 -12.94 13.86
CA ALA A 62 12.51 -14.07 13.62
C ALA A 62 13.32 -14.44 14.87
N MET A 63 13.77 -13.46 15.66
CA MET A 63 14.43 -13.69 16.95
C MET A 63 13.49 -14.36 17.96
N GLY A 64 12.25 -13.87 18.08
CA GLY A 64 11.22 -14.48 18.93
C GLY A 64 10.96 -15.93 18.55
N ALA A 65 10.84 -16.22 17.26
CA ALA A 65 10.70 -17.58 16.73
C ALA A 65 11.92 -18.46 17.04
N HIS A 66 13.14 -17.93 16.92
CA HIS A 66 14.38 -18.64 17.25
C HIS A 66 14.38 -19.12 18.71
N PHE A 67 14.07 -18.23 19.67
CA PHE A 67 14.06 -18.58 21.09
C PHE A 67 12.86 -19.45 21.51
N SER A 68 11.84 -19.55 20.66
CA SER A 68 10.67 -20.42 20.85
C SER A 68 10.91 -21.87 20.40
N ARG A 69 12.02 -22.17 19.70
CA ARG A 69 12.34 -23.54 19.26
C ARG A 69 12.51 -24.46 20.47
N ASP A 70 11.99 -25.68 20.38
CA ASP A 70 12.07 -26.74 21.39
C ASP A 70 13.50 -26.99 21.92
N MET A 71 14.49 -27.01 21.02
CA MET A 71 15.91 -27.20 21.36
C MET A 71 16.55 -26.00 22.09
N ILE A 72 15.92 -24.82 22.09
CA ILE A 72 16.43 -23.60 22.74
C ILE A 72 15.58 -23.25 23.98
N ASN A 73 14.25 -23.24 23.82
CA ASN A 73 13.24 -23.07 24.85
C ASN A 73 13.57 -21.95 25.86
N ARG A 74 13.69 -20.72 25.38
CA ARG A 74 13.89 -19.52 26.21
C ARG A 74 12.66 -18.61 26.12
N PRO A 75 11.55 -18.95 26.79
CA PRO A 75 10.27 -18.27 26.62
C PRO A 75 10.28 -16.79 27.04
N GLY A 76 11.10 -16.40 28.01
CA GLY A 76 11.27 -14.99 28.39
C GLY A 76 11.86 -14.13 27.27
N PHE A 77 12.91 -14.63 26.61
CA PHE A 77 13.50 -13.98 25.44
C PHE A 77 12.56 -13.99 24.25
N ALA A 78 11.87 -15.10 24.01
CA ALA A 78 10.88 -15.19 22.95
C ALA A 78 9.77 -14.12 23.11
N LYS A 79 9.21 -14.01 24.32
CA LYS A 79 8.20 -12.99 24.64
C LYS A 79 8.74 -11.58 24.41
N MET A 80 9.92 -11.26 24.94
CA MET A 80 10.56 -9.96 24.77
C MET A 80 10.71 -9.57 23.29
N PHE A 81 11.16 -10.50 22.45
CA PHE A 81 11.32 -10.22 21.02
C PHE A 81 10.00 -10.15 20.25
N PHE A 82 8.97 -10.92 20.64
CA PHE A 82 7.64 -10.75 20.03
C PHE A 82 6.97 -9.43 20.43
N GLU A 83 7.19 -8.97 21.65
CA GLU A 83 6.74 -7.63 22.11
C GLU A 83 7.47 -6.53 21.33
N ALA A 84 8.80 -6.62 21.21
CA ALA A 84 9.60 -5.69 20.39
C ALA A 84 9.14 -5.68 18.91
N ALA A 85 8.89 -6.85 18.32
CA ALA A 85 8.38 -6.95 16.95
C ALA A 85 7.03 -6.22 16.78
N SER A 86 6.16 -6.33 17.78
CA SER A 86 4.86 -5.65 17.79
C SER A 86 5.00 -4.14 17.95
N GLU A 87 5.95 -3.69 18.77
CA GLU A 87 6.27 -2.27 18.99
C GLU A 87 6.80 -1.60 17.72
N GLU A 88 7.78 -2.19 17.02
CA GLU A 88 8.31 -1.62 15.78
C GLU A 88 7.25 -1.58 14.66
N ARG A 89 6.35 -2.57 14.62
CA ARG A 89 5.18 -2.50 13.72
C ARG A 89 4.29 -1.31 14.05
N GLN A 90 4.09 -0.99 15.33
CA GLN A 90 3.32 0.21 15.73
C GLN A 90 4.07 1.51 15.38
N HIS A 91 5.40 1.53 15.48
CA HIS A 91 6.21 2.66 15.02
C HIS A 91 6.03 2.91 13.52
N ALA A 92 6.11 1.88 12.69
CA ALA A 92 5.85 1.98 11.25
C ALA A 92 4.45 2.56 10.96
N ILE A 93 3.42 2.07 11.64
CA ILE A 93 2.03 2.54 11.45
C ILE A 93 1.90 4.02 11.82
N LYS A 94 2.47 4.47 12.94
CA LYS A 94 2.43 5.88 13.35
C LYS A 94 3.07 6.80 12.30
N LEU A 95 4.18 6.38 11.71
CA LEU A 95 4.84 7.14 10.65
C LEU A 95 3.99 7.20 9.37
N ILE A 96 3.33 6.10 8.99
CA ILE A 96 2.38 6.08 7.87
C ILE A 96 1.19 7.01 8.13
N GLU A 97 0.57 6.91 9.31
CA GLU A 97 -0.54 7.78 9.72
C GLU A 97 -0.14 9.26 9.68
N TYR A 98 1.08 9.58 10.11
CA TYR A 98 1.60 10.94 10.03
C TYR A 98 1.76 11.42 8.58
N LEU A 99 2.29 10.60 7.68
CA LEU A 99 2.39 10.94 6.26
C LEU A 99 1.02 11.17 5.63
N LEU A 100 0.06 10.28 5.90
CA LEU A 100 -1.32 10.40 5.43
C LEU A 100 -1.99 11.68 5.95
N MET A 101 -1.79 12.02 7.23
CA MET A 101 -2.27 13.27 7.83
C MET A 101 -1.71 14.50 7.12
N ARG A 102 -0.49 14.42 6.58
CA ARG A 102 0.18 15.51 5.85
C ARG A 102 -0.14 15.53 4.35
N GLY A 103 -1.00 14.64 3.87
CA GLY A 103 -1.39 14.53 2.46
C GLY A 103 -0.38 13.78 1.58
N GLU A 104 0.57 13.07 2.20
CA GLU A 104 1.56 12.24 1.52
C GLU A 104 1.02 10.81 1.35
N CYS A 105 1.30 10.20 0.20
CA CYS A 105 1.03 8.78 -0.11
C CYS A 105 2.33 7.98 -0.10
#